data_AF-A0A4Y2CS70-F1
#
_entry.id   AF-A0A4Y2CS70-F1
#
_cell.length_a   1.000
_cell.length_b   1.000
_cell.length_c   1.000
_cell.angle_alpha   90.00
_cell.angle_beta   90.00
_cell.angle_gamma   90.00
#
_symmetry.space_group_name_H-M   'P 1'
#
loop_
_entity.id
_entity.type
_entity.pdbx_description
1 polymer ?
#
loop_
_entity_poly.entity_id
_entity_poly.type
_entity_poly.pdbx_seq_one_letter_code
_entity_poly.pdbx_strand_id
1 'polypeptide(L)'
;MCWPSLTPGKHYFQTHSATDDDVNMEDGASFLLADDDSGSRILVFASTKGRGILKTGQNFFRDGTFKSYRMQFYQLHPIHADLSKNEEEDTTIVPIIFTLLPRKNSEIYSKLFVVLKTSRVESKFHYHGF
;
A
#
# COMPACT_ATOMS: atom_id res chain seq x y z
N MET A 1 -19.47 27.20 -36.75
CA MET A 1 -18.32 27.50 -35.87
C MET A 1 -17.52 26.21 -35.74
N CYS A 2 -16.35 26.17 -36.36
CA CYS A 2 -15.45 25.01 -36.33
C CYS A 2 -14.59 25.07 -35.07
N TRP A 3 -14.44 23.92 -34.41
CA TRP A 3 -13.37 23.68 -33.46
C TRP A 3 -12.01 23.75 -34.18
N PRO A 4 -10.96 24.36 -33.59
CA PRO A 4 -9.65 24.33 -34.20
C PRO A 4 -9.08 22.91 -34.11
N SER A 5 -8.64 22.41 -35.26
CA SER A 5 -7.90 21.16 -35.43
C SER A 5 -6.56 21.21 -34.68
N LEU A 6 -6.43 20.40 -33.62
CA LEU A 6 -5.17 20.17 -32.94
C LEU A 6 -4.33 19.14 -33.71
N THR A 7 -3.10 19.52 -34.05
CA THR A 7 -2.07 18.67 -34.65
C THR A 7 -1.63 17.54 -33.70
N PRO A 8 -1.18 16.38 -34.22
CA PRO A 8 -0.73 15.26 -33.40
C PRO A 8 0.67 15.55 -32.83
N GLY A 9 0.71 16.21 -31.67
CA GLY A 9 1.91 16.36 -30.85
C GLY A 9 2.10 15.14 -29.95
N LYS A 10 3.24 14.46 -30.08
CA LYS A 10 3.66 13.35 -29.21
C LYS A 10 3.70 13.84 -27.75
N HIS A 11 2.71 13.46 -26.94
CA HIS A 11 2.87 13.51 -25.49
C HIS A 11 3.81 12.36 -25.08
N TYR A 12 5.11 12.64 -25.08
CA TYR A 12 6.05 11.85 -24.30
C TYR A 12 5.62 11.97 -22.84
N PHE A 13 5.19 10.87 -22.23
CA PHE A 13 5.15 10.76 -20.78
C PHE A 13 6.59 10.97 -20.28
N GLN A 14 6.83 12.09 -19.61
CA GLN A 14 8.13 12.40 -19.04
C GLN A 14 8.26 11.57 -17.75
N THR A 15 9.01 10.48 -17.83
CA THR A 15 9.35 9.68 -16.64
C THR A 15 10.33 10.48 -15.81
N HIS A 16 9.83 11.20 -14.80
CA HIS A 16 10.70 11.67 -13.73
C HIS A 16 11.11 10.43 -12.92
N SER A 17 12.40 10.11 -12.93
CA SER A 17 12.96 9.16 -11.96
C SER A 17 12.86 9.81 -10.59
N ALA A 18 12.19 9.15 -9.65
CA ALA A 18 12.24 9.54 -8.25
C ALA A 18 13.72 9.61 -7.83
N THR A 19 14.13 10.75 -7.29
CA THR A 19 15.46 10.91 -6.69
C THR A 19 15.50 10.22 -5.33
N ASP A 20 16.69 9.92 -4.79
CA ASP A 20 16.82 9.27 -3.47
C ASP A 20 16.15 10.09 -2.35
N ASP A 21 15.98 11.40 -2.53
CA ASP A 21 15.27 12.28 -1.59
C ASP A 21 13.74 12.11 -1.66
N ASP A 22 13.18 11.67 -2.80
CA ASP A 22 11.72 11.54 -3.01
C ASP A 22 11.10 10.30 -2.35
N VAL A 23 11.93 9.32 -1.95
CA VAL A 23 11.49 8.05 -1.32
C VAL A 23 11.61 8.05 0.20
N ASN A 24 12.25 9.07 0.76
CA ASN A 24 12.46 9.21 2.20
C ASN A 24 11.37 10.10 2.82
N MET A 25 10.88 9.68 3.97
CA MET A 25 9.97 10.47 4.80
C MET A 25 10.75 11.60 5.50
N GLU A 26 10.02 12.54 6.12
CA GLU A 26 10.61 13.66 6.87
C GLU A 26 11.58 13.22 7.99
N ASP A 27 11.40 12.01 8.52
CA ASP A 27 12.28 11.39 9.53
C ASP A 27 13.51 10.67 8.92
N GLY A 28 13.70 10.77 7.61
CA GLY A 28 14.75 10.08 6.85
C GLY A 28 14.48 8.59 6.64
N ALA A 29 13.33 8.06 7.07
CA ALA A 29 12.99 6.65 6.86
C ALA A 29 12.41 6.42 5.45
N SER A 30 12.81 5.33 4.79
CA SER A 30 12.20 4.91 3.53
C SER A 30 10.71 4.62 3.72
N PHE A 31 9.86 5.16 2.85
CA PHE A 31 8.43 4.80 2.80
C PHE A 31 8.20 3.41 2.21
N LEU A 32 9.09 2.95 1.32
CA LEU A 32 9.09 1.59 0.79
C LEU A 32 9.63 0.64 1.87
N LEU A 33 8.75 -0.22 2.38
CA LEU A 33 9.06 -1.18 3.44
C LEU A 33 9.57 -2.51 2.89
N ALA A 34 9.02 -2.97 1.78
CA ALA A 34 9.44 -4.21 1.13
C ALA A 34 9.19 -4.17 -0.37
N ASP A 35 10.13 -4.76 -1.11
CA ASP A 35 10.01 -5.09 -2.53
C ASP A 35 10.40 -6.56 -2.70
N ASP A 36 9.39 -7.42 -2.81
CA ASP A 36 9.59 -8.86 -2.95
C ASP A 36 9.33 -9.30 -4.38
N ASP A 37 10.40 -9.39 -5.18
CA ASP A 37 10.38 -9.78 -6.59
C ASP A 37 10.53 -11.30 -6.82
N SER A 38 10.24 -12.14 -5.83
CA SER A 38 10.27 -13.61 -5.98
C SER A 38 9.09 -14.13 -6.83
N GLY A 39 9.08 -13.79 -8.12
CA GLY A 39 8.14 -14.22 -9.16
C GLY A 39 6.85 -13.40 -9.24
N SER A 40 6.11 -13.31 -8.15
CA SER A 40 4.95 -12.41 -8.04
C SER A 40 5.34 -11.21 -7.20
N ARG A 41 5.76 -10.13 -7.87
CA ARG A 41 6.29 -8.93 -7.22
C ARG A 41 5.27 -8.31 -6.26
N ILE A 42 5.65 -8.11 -5.01
CA ILE A 42 4.83 -7.42 -4.00
C ILE A 42 5.58 -6.19 -3.52
N LEU A 43 4.93 -5.03 -3.59
CA LEU A 43 5.44 -3.80 -2.97
C LEU A 43 4.63 -3.49 -1.73
N VAL A 44 5.32 -3.15 -0.65
CA VAL A 44 4.71 -2.73 0.61
C VAL A 44 5.25 -1.35 0.98
N PHE A 45 4.34 -0.41 1.21
CA PHE A 45 4.65 0.95 1.62
C PHE A 45 4.03 1.24 2.98
N ALA A 46 4.83 1.82 3.89
CA ALA A 46 4.38 2.20 5.22
C ALA A 46 5.27 3.27 5.83
N SER A 47 4.64 4.29 6.43
CA SER A 47 5.36 5.27 7.24
C SER A 47 5.90 4.63 8.52
N THR A 48 6.84 5.29 9.20
CA THR A 48 7.33 4.87 10.52
C THR A 48 6.18 4.77 11.53
N LYS A 49 5.26 5.74 11.51
CA LYS A 49 4.05 5.73 12.33
C LYS A 49 3.13 4.56 11.99
N GLY A 50 2.86 4.31 10.71
CA GLY A 50 2.05 3.19 10.24
C GLY A 50 2.62 1.84 10.66
N ARG A 51 3.95 1.68 10.59
CA ARG A 51 4.65 0.50 11.13
C ARG A 51 4.48 0.33 12.63
N GLY A 52 4.59 1.43 13.39
CA GLY A 52 4.35 1.42 14.83
C GLY A 52 2.94 0.93 15.16
N ILE A 53 1.93 1.47 14.46
CA ILE A 53 0.53 1.06 14.61
C ILE A 53 0.33 -0.41 14.21
N LEU A 54 0.98 -0.90 13.15
CA LEU A 54 0.85 -2.31 12.77
C LEU A 54 1.41 -3.27 13.84
N LYS A 55 2.37 -2.82 14.66
CA LYS A 55 2.92 -3.63 15.77
C LYS A 55 2.02 -3.66 17.00
N THR A 56 1.40 -2.52 17.32
CA THR A 56 0.65 -2.33 18.58
C THR A 56 -0.86 -2.39 18.41
N GLY A 57 -1.36 -2.26 17.18
CA GLY A 57 -2.78 -2.22 16.86
C GLY A 57 -3.46 -3.56 17.14
N GLN A 58 -4.71 -3.47 17.61
CA GLN A 58 -5.52 -4.65 17.92
C GLN A 58 -6.42 -5.06 16.75
N ASN A 59 -6.96 -4.08 16.04
CA ASN A 59 -7.93 -4.29 14.97
C ASN A 59 -7.40 -3.71 13.66
N PHE A 60 -7.34 -4.56 12.64
CA PHE A 60 -6.94 -4.18 11.29
C PHE A 60 -8.06 -4.50 10.32
N PHE A 61 -8.42 -3.50 9.51
CA PHE A 61 -9.41 -3.63 8.47
C PHE A 61 -8.72 -3.65 7.13
N ARG A 62 -9.28 -4.38 6.17
CA ARG A 62 -8.78 -4.36 4.80
C ARG A 62 -9.96 -4.02 3.92
N ASP A 63 -9.97 -2.79 3.44
CA ASP A 63 -11.01 -2.31 2.56
C ASP A 63 -10.73 -2.74 1.12
N GLY A 64 -11.77 -2.60 0.30
CA GLY A 64 -11.84 -2.97 -1.10
C GLY A 64 -10.59 -2.66 -1.90
N THR A 65 -10.29 -3.60 -2.79
CA THR A 65 -9.12 -3.61 -3.64
C THR A 65 -9.33 -2.64 -4.80
N PHE A 66 -8.61 -1.51 -4.86
CA PHE A 66 -8.63 -0.65 -6.04
C PHE A 66 -7.94 -1.40 -7.17
N LYS A 67 -8.67 -1.67 -8.26
CA LYS A 67 -8.07 -2.31 -9.44
C LYS A 67 -7.02 -1.37 -10.03
N SER A 68 -5.77 -1.81 -10.05
CA SER A 68 -4.72 -1.16 -10.82
C SER A 68 -4.61 -1.90 -12.15
N TYR A 69 -4.72 -1.18 -13.26
CA TYR A 69 -4.71 -1.79 -14.60
C TYR A 69 -3.30 -1.89 -15.20
N ARG A 70 -2.25 -1.60 -14.43
CA ARG A 70 -0.86 -1.71 -14.92
C ARG A 70 -0.44 -3.18 -14.92
N MET A 71 0.25 -3.61 -15.98
CA MET A 71 0.64 -5.01 -16.20
C MET A 71 1.35 -5.70 -15.01
N GLN A 72 2.01 -4.94 -14.14
CA GLN A 72 2.78 -5.47 -13.02
C GLN A 72 1.97 -5.65 -11.73
N PHE A 73 0.88 -4.88 -11.54
CA PHE A 73 0.09 -4.91 -10.30
C PHE A 73 -1.40 -4.83 -10.62
N TYR A 74 -2.15 -5.84 -10.18
CA TYR A 74 -3.59 -5.96 -10.39
C TYR A 74 -4.40 -5.13 -9.39
N GLN A 75 -3.87 -4.91 -8.19
CA GLN A 75 -4.59 -4.22 -7.14
C GLN A 75 -3.67 -3.38 -6.24
N LEU A 76 -4.20 -2.24 -5.81
CA LEU A 76 -3.78 -1.55 -4.60
C LEU A 76 -4.66 -2.06 -3.45
N HIS A 77 -4.02 -2.64 -2.43
CA HIS A 77 -4.67 -3.24 -1.28
C HIS A 77 -4.21 -2.53 0.01
N PRO A 78 -4.98 -1.55 0.50
CA PRO A 78 -4.68 -0.84 1.75
C PRO A 78 -5.07 -1.66 2.98
N ILE A 79 -4.19 -1.67 3.99
CA ILE A 79 -4.48 -2.16 5.34
C ILE A 79 -4.74 -0.93 6.21
N HIS A 80 -5.89 -0.94 6.87
CA HIS A 80 -6.36 0.11 7.75
C HIS A 80 -6.26 -0.32 9.20
N ALA A 81 -6.10 0.65 10.09
CA ALA A 81 -6.18 0.46 11.53
C ALA A 81 -7.19 1.45 12.11
N ASP A 82 -7.81 1.04 13.21
CA ASP A 82 -8.59 1.92 14.07
C ASP A 82 -7.65 2.70 14.99
N LEU A 83 -7.73 4.03 14.95
CA LEU A 83 -6.95 4.95 15.79
C LEU A 83 -7.79 5.64 16.86
N SER A 84 -9.03 5.19 17.07
CA SER A 84 -9.89 5.68 18.15
C SER A 84 -9.22 5.42 19.50
N LYS A 85 -9.17 6.44 20.37
CA LYS A 85 -8.46 6.29 21.64
C LYS A 85 -9.31 5.56 22.68
N ASN A 86 -10.61 5.83 22.67
CA ASN A 86 -11.58 5.33 23.64
C ASN A 86 -12.91 4.99 22.94
N GLU A 87 -13.78 4.23 23.59
CA GLU A 87 -15.11 3.83 23.08
C GLU A 87 -16.10 5.01 22.94
N GLU A 88 -15.78 6.17 23.52
CA GLU A 88 -16.60 7.39 23.48
C GLU A 88 -16.25 8.31 22.29
N GLU A 89 -15.15 8.06 21.57
CA GLU A 89 -14.75 8.83 20.39
C GLU A 89 -15.30 8.20 19.10
N ASP A 90 -15.55 9.03 18.10
CA ASP A 90 -15.93 8.56 16.76
C ASP A 90 -14.85 7.65 16.17
N THR A 91 -15.29 6.53 15.58
CA THR A 91 -14.42 5.54 14.97
C THR A 91 -13.54 6.14 13.88
N THR A 92 -12.22 6.16 14.10
CA THR A 92 -11.24 6.73 13.16
C THR A 92 -10.44 5.62 12.48
N ILE A 93 -10.95 5.14 11.35
CA ILE A 93 -10.27 4.12 10.52
C ILE A 93 -9.44 4.81 9.44
N VAL A 94 -8.13 4.56 9.44
CA VAL A 94 -7.21 5.15 8.44
C VAL A 94 -6.32 4.09 7.80
N PRO A 95 -5.94 4.25 6.52
CA PRO A 95 -4.96 3.38 5.89
C PRO A 95 -3.57 3.62 6.51
N ILE A 96 -2.94 2.56 6.98
CA ILE A 96 -1.60 2.60 7.59
C ILE A 96 -0.53 1.92 6.75
N ILE A 97 -0.94 1.06 5.81
CA ILE A 97 -0.05 0.34 4.88
C ILE A 97 -0.73 0.28 3.52
N PHE A 98 0.05 0.52 2.48
CA PHE A 98 -0.38 0.36 1.10
C PHE A 98 0.40 -0.79 0.47
N THR A 99 -0.30 -1.72 -0.16
CA THR A 99 0.33 -2.87 -0.81
C THR A 99 -0.07 -2.93 -2.28
N LEU A 100 0.90 -3.11 -3.17
CA LEU A 100 0.64 -3.37 -4.58
C LEU A 100 0.79 -4.87 -4.81
N LEU A 101 -0.29 -5.52 -5.20
CA LEU A 101 -0.35 -6.96 -5.37
C LEU A 101 -0.59 -7.33 -6.84
N PRO A 102 0.07 -8.39 -7.34
CA PRO A 102 0.00 -8.77 -8.75
C PRO A 102 -1.28 -9.53 -9.10
N ARG A 103 -1.98 -10.13 -8.13
CA ARG A 103 -3.25 -10.86 -8.32
C ARG A 103 -4.13 -10.79 -7.07
N LYS A 104 -5.43 -11.09 -7.22
CA LYS A 104 -6.40 -11.24 -6.14
C LYS A 104 -6.69 -12.72 -5.87
N ASN A 105 -5.74 -13.42 -5.23
CA ASN A 105 -5.89 -14.82 -4.85
C ASN A 105 -5.28 -15.07 -3.45
N SER A 106 -5.63 -16.20 -2.83
CA SER A 106 -5.19 -16.56 -1.47
C SER A 106 -3.67 -16.72 -1.34
N GLU A 107 -3.00 -17.21 -2.38
CA GLU A 107 -1.55 -17.38 -2.44
C GLU A 107 -0.82 -16.04 -2.28
N ILE A 108 -1.21 -15.03 -3.06
CA ILE A 108 -0.62 -13.69 -2.99
C ILE A 108 -0.88 -13.02 -1.64
N TYR A 109 -2.07 -13.19 -1.06
CA TYR A 109 -2.33 -12.70 0.29
C TYR A 109 -1.46 -13.41 1.33
N SER A 110 -1.31 -14.73 1.23
CA SER A 110 -0.43 -15.52 2.12
C SER A 110 1.02 -15.01 2.06
N LYS A 111 1.51 -14.77 0.85
CA LYS A 111 2.84 -14.20 0.61
C LYS A 111 2.98 -12.79 1.20
N LEU A 112 1.98 -11.92 1.02
CA LEU A 112 1.96 -10.59 1.64
C LEU A 112 2.15 -10.66 3.17
N PHE A 113 1.48 -11.59 3.86
CA PHE A 113 1.67 -11.73 5.31
C PHE A 113 3.05 -12.19 5.71
N VAL A 114 3.67 -13.07 4.92
CA VAL A 114 5.06 -13.48 5.15
C VAL A 114 5.96 -12.26 4.98
N VAL A 115 5.76 -11.45 3.95
CA VAL A 115 6.51 -10.19 3.75
C VAL A 115 6.32 -9.24 4.94
N LEU A 116 5.09 -9.05 5.42
CA LEU A 116 4.80 -8.18 6.58
C LEU A 116 5.48 -8.68 7.86
N LYS A 117 5.45 -10.00 8.13
CA LYS A 117 6.12 -10.59 9.29
C LYS A 117 7.64 -10.47 9.21
N THR A 118 8.22 -10.78 8.05
CA THR A 118 9.67 -10.77 7.83
C THR A 118 10.23 -9.35 7.81
N SER A 119 9.46 -8.37 7.35
CA SER A 119 9.82 -6.95 7.36
C SER A 119 9.80 -6.34 8.77
N ARG A 120 10.30 -7.04 9.81
CA ARG A 120 10.35 -6.59 11.22
C ARG A 120 9.05 -5.93 11.70
N VAL A 121 7.90 -6.40 11.20
CA VAL A 121 6.57 -6.06 11.68
C VAL A 121 5.91 -7.31 12.24
N GLU A 122 6.16 -7.59 13.52
CA GLU A 122 5.37 -8.58 14.24
C GLU A 122 3.99 -7.97 14.52
N SER A 123 2.95 -8.62 13.99
CA SER A 123 1.57 -8.14 14.11
C SER A 123 0.65 -9.32 14.38
N LYS A 124 -0.22 -9.17 15.38
CA LYS A 124 -1.28 -10.14 15.69
C LYS A 124 -2.46 -9.89 14.75
N PHE A 125 -2.50 -10.58 13.62
CA PHE A 125 -3.68 -10.60 12.76
C PHE A 125 -4.70 -11.59 13.32
N HIS A 126 -5.83 -11.10 13.85
CA HIS A 126 -6.99 -11.95 14.10
C HIS A 126 -7.77 -12.14 12.79
N TYR A 127 -7.91 -13.38 12.35
CA TYR A 127 -8.79 -13.73 11.24
C TYR A 127 -10.20 -13.98 11.76
N HIS A 128 -11.19 -13.29 11.21
CA HIS A 128 -12.56 -13.78 11.17
C HIS A 128 -12.83 -14.12 9.71
N GLY A 129 -12.92 -15.42 9.42
CA GLY A 129 -13.29 -15.90 8.10
C GLY A 129 -14.72 -15.47 7.78
N PHE A 130 -14.94 -15.08 6.53
CA PHE A 130 -16.29 -15.03 5.95
C PHE A 130 -16.78 -16.46 5.68
#